data_AF-A0A6J1G934-F1
#
_entry.id   AF-A0A6J1G934-F1
#
_cell.length_a   1.000
_cell.length_b   1.000
_cell.length_c   1.000
_cell.angle_alpha   90.00
_cell.angle_beta   90.00
_cell.angle_gamma   90.00
#
_symmetry.space_group_name_H-M   'P 1'
#
loop_
_entity.id
_entity.type
_entity.pdbx_description
1 polymer ?
#
loop_
_entity_poly.entity_id
_entity_poly.type
_entity_poly.pdbx_seq_one_letter_code
_entity_poly.pdbx_strand_id
1 'polypeptide(L)'
;MDIDGVSEDSSRRIQVRFITKLKAPCRVPTNAIAIPSNLTRLGLSTVVNNLLLAGNPEWEAEPFDFLIDGEFVRMSLEQFLLAKGISAEKVLEIEYIKAVVPRREEEPSVHDDWVSAVDGSHSGFILTGCYDGLGRVWESAGLCTHILEGHKDAISSVCVVNPEEAASVTLATASKDRTLRLWKYSKDDRDSNPTKIRPFKILKGHRLSVQSVASQKSGDLICSGSWDCTINLWQTDETHSEGDVSIKKRRKNDQVEESQLEGNSVATLVGHTQCVSAVVWPQHGEIYSASWDHSIRRWDVETGKDLFNIFCGKALNCLDVGGEGSTLIAAGGSDPTVRIWDPRKPGTSSPIFQFLSHKSWISSCKWHDKSSFHLLSASYDGKVRLWDLRTAWPLAVIDSHKDKVLAADWWKGDSVVSGGADSKLRISLGICVS
;
A
#
# COMPACT_ATOMS: atom_id res chain seq x y z
N MET A 1 -21.17 -58.14 -23.21
CA MET A 1 -22.22 -57.11 -22.99
C MET A 1 -22.19 -56.91 -21.49
N ASP A 2 -21.50 -55.92 -20.94
CA ASP A 2 -21.32 -54.51 -21.37
C ASP A 2 -19.89 -54.06 -21.01
N ILE A 3 -19.03 -53.74 -21.98
CA ILE A 3 -18.59 -52.38 -22.38
C ILE A 3 -18.30 -51.45 -21.19
N ASP A 4 -17.13 -51.65 -20.56
CA ASP A 4 -16.42 -50.60 -19.84
C ASP A 4 -15.86 -49.60 -20.88
N GLY A 5 -16.70 -48.67 -21.28
CA GLY A 5 -16.30 -47.46 -21.99
C GLY A 5 -15.64 -46.52 -21.00
N VAL A 6 -14.33 -46.68 -20.80
CA VAL A 6 -13.49 -45.57 -20.31
C VAL A 6 -13.63 -44.46 -21.34
N SER A 7 -14.44 -43.46 -21.04
CA SER A 7 -14.51 -42.23 -21.83
C SER A 7 -13.13 -41.58 -21.74
N GLU A 8 -12.27 -41.83 -22.72
CA GLU A 8 -11.15 -40.95 -23.03
C GLU A 8 -11.76 -39.56 -23.23
N ASP A 9 -11.58 -38.71 -22.22
CA ASP A 9 -11.96 -37.31 -22.27
C ASP A 9 -11.12 -36.69 -23.38
N SER A 10 -11.71 -36.61 -24.59
CA SER A 10 -11.06 -36.12 -25.81
C SER A 10 -10.91 -34.61 -25.69
N SER A 11 -10.07 -34.17 -24.76
CA SER A 11 -9.80 -32.78 -24.50
C SER A 11 -9.28 -32.14 -25.79
N ARG A 12 -10.02 -31.14 -26.27
CA ARG A 12 -9.68 -30.39 -27.49
C ARG A 12 -8.25 -29.87 -27.33
N ARG A 13 -7.36 -30.22 -28.25
CA ARG A 13 -5.96 -29.79 -28.20
C ARG A 13 -5.79 -28.47 -28.94
N ILE A 14 -5.07 -27.53 -28.34
CA ILE A 14 -4.82 -26.19 -28.87
C ILE A 14 -3.32 -26.04 -29.08
N GLN A 15 -2.92 -25.43 -30.20
CA GLN A 15 -1.52 -25.09 -30.43
C GLN A 15 -1.17 -23.78 -29.73
N VAL A 16 -0.13 -23.82 -28.89
CA VAL A 16 0.27 -22.70 -28.06
C VAL A 16 1.77 -22.46 -28.20
N ARG A 17 2.15 -21.18 -28.23
CA ARG A 17 3.53 -20.71 -28.13
C ARG A 17 3.70 -19.93 -26.83
N PHE A 18 4.65 -20.35 -26.00
CA PHE A 18 4.99 -19.62 -24.77
C PHE A 18 6.00 -18.52 -25.06
N ILE A 19 5.68 -17.30 -24.66
CA ILE A 19 6.55 -16.13 -24.76
C ILE A 19 6.81 -15.60 -23.35
N THR A 20 7.98 -15.03 -23.11
CA THR A 20 8.24 -14.33 -21.86
C THR A 20 9.17 -13.16 -22.10
N LYS A 21 9.00 -12.12 -21.30
CA LYS A 21 9.94 -10.99 -21.19
C LYS A 21 11.04 -11.26 -20.15
N LEU A 22 10.97 -12.37 -19.41
CA LEU A 22 11.96 -12.75 -18.40
C LEU A 22 13.31 -13.10 -19.05
N LYS A 23 14.40 -12.69 -18.40
CA LYS A 23 15.78 -13.04 -18.81
C LYS A 23 16.06 -14.51 -18.51
N ALA A 24 17.07 -15.08 -19.19
CA ALA A 24 17.57 -16.42 -18.87
C ALA A 24 17.96 -16.49 -17.38
N PRO A 25 17.67 -17.59 -16.64
CA PRO A 25 17.37 -18.96 -17.12
C PRO A 25 15.88 -19.29 -17.35
N CYS A 26 14.94 -18.36 -17.14
CA CYS A 26 13.50 -18.65 -17.17
C CYS A 26 12.87 -18.69 -18.58
N ARG A 27 13.66 -18.90 -19.64
CA ARG A 27 13.20 -18.79 -21.03
C ARG A 27 13.03 -20.16 -21.68
N VAL A 28 11.77 -20.54 -21.91
CA VAL A 28 11.37 -21.73 -22.67
C VAL A 28 11.60 -21.55 -24.18
N PRO A 29 11.89 -22.64 -24.94
CA PRO A 29 11.94 -22.60 -26.40
C PRO A 29 10.61 -22.11 -27.02
N THR A 30 10.69 -21.25 -28.04
CA THR A 30 9.50 -20.63 -28.69
C THR A 30 8.76 -21.56 -29.66
N ASN A 31 8.93 -22.88 -29.52
CA ASN A 31 8.27 -23.87 -30.37
C ASN A 31 6.79 -23.97 -30.02
N ALA A 32 5.94 -24.20 -31.04
CA ALA A 32 4.52 -24.42 -30.81
C ALA A 32 4.29 -25.83 -30.24
N ILE A 33 3.53 -25.93 -29.15
CA ILE A 33 3.23 -27.18 -28.45
C ILE A 33 1.71 -27.36 -28.41
N ALA A 34 1.24 -28.59 -28.59
CA ALA A 34 -0.18 -28.92 -28.47
C ALA A 34 -0.53 -29.27 -27.01
N ILE A 35 -1.39 -28.46 -26.39
CA ILE A 35 -1.83 -28.64 -25.00
C ILE A 35 -3.35 -28.85 -24.91
N PRO A 36 -3.85 -29.58 -23.89
CA PRO A 36 -5.29 -29.68 -23.63
C PRO A 36 -5.95 -28.32 -23.33
N SER A 37 -7.15 -28.08 -23.85
CA SER A 37 -7.92 -26.83 -23.65
C SER A 37 -8.48 -26.66 -22.24
N ASN A 38 -8.58 -27.75 -21.47
CA ASN A 38 -9.09 -27.75 -20.10
C ASN A 38 -8.05 -27.29 -19.06
N LEU A 39 -6.80 -27.04 -19.47
CA LEU A 39 -5.76 -26.59 -18.56
C LEU A 39 -6.12 -25.24 -17.94
N THR A 40 -6.00 -25.20 -16.62
CA THR A 40 -6.06 -23.97 -15.82
C THR A 40 -4.64 -23.43 -15.62
N ARG A 41 -4.53 -22.26 -14.96
CA ARG A 41 -3.24 -21.65 -14.58
C ARG A 41 -2.23 -22.65 -13.99
N LEU A 42 -2.66 -23.51 -13.06
CA LEU A 42 -1.77 -24.50 -12.43
C LEU A 42 -1.25 -25.52 -13.43
N GLY A 43 -2.12 -26.03 -14.31
CA GLY A 43 -1.75 -26.95 -15.37
C GLY A 43 -0.75 -26.32 -16.35
N LEU A 44 -0.99 -25.08 -16.77
CA LEU A 44 -0.04 -24.34 -17.60
C LEU A 44 1.30 -24.12 -16.89
N SER A 45 1.28 -23.85 -15.59
CA SER A 45 2.51 -23.70 -14.79
C SER A 45 3.31 -25.00 -14.74
N THR A 46 2.65 -26.15 -14.62
CA THR A 46 3.34 -27.46 -14.67
C THR A 46 3.97 -27.72 -16.04
N VAL A 47 3.30 -27.35 -17.13
CA VAL A 47 3.85 -27.47 -18.49
C VAL A 47 5.10 -26.62 -18.65
N VAL A 48 5.05 -25.35 -18.24
CA VAL A 48 6.22 -24.45 -18.32
C VAL A 48 7.37 -24.95 -17.45
N ASN A 49 7.11 -25.39 -16.22
CA ASN A 49 8.14 -25.95 -15.34
C ASN A 49 8.80 -27.19 -15.93
N ASN A 50 8.03 -28.09 -16.55
CA ASN A 50 8.58 -29.27 -17.22
C ASN A 50 9.48 -28.89 -18.42
N LEU A 51 9.09 -27.87 -19.18
CA LEU A 51 9.90 -27.38 -20.30
C LEU A 51 11.18 -26.68 -19.82
N LEU A 52 11.13 -25.95 -18.70
CA LEU A 52 12.30 -25.32 -18.09
C LEU A 52 13.25 -26.37 -17.51
N LEU A 53 12.72 -27.39 -16.83
CA LEU A 53 13.50 -28.49 -16.28
C LEU A 53 14.19 -29.33 -17.36
N ALA A 54 13.57 -29.48 -18.54
CA ALA A 54 14.19 -30.12 -19.69
C ALA A 54 15.37 -29.29 -20.28
N GLY A 55 15.33 -27.96 -20.14
CA GLY A 55 16.41 -27.07 -20.59
C GLY A 55 17.51 -26.87 -19.54
N ASN A 56 17.16 -26.88 -18.25
CA ASN A 56 18.04 -26.64 -17.10
C ASN A 56 17.74 -27.67 -15.99
N PRO A 57 18.59 -28.70 -15.81
CA PRO A 57 18.36 -29.76 -14.82
C PRO A 57 18.36 -29.30 -13.36
N GLU A 58 18.94 -28.14 -13.06
CA GLU A 58 18.98 -27.54 -11.72
C GLU A 58 17.77 -26.63 -11.43
N TRP A 59 16.74 -26.62 -12.29
CA TRP A 59 15.58 -25.74 -12.13
C TRP A 59 14.65 -26.21 -11.00
N GLU A 60 14.41 -25.33 -10.03
CA GLU A 60 13.36 -25.50 -9.04
C GLU A 60 12.02 -24.98 -9.57
N ALA A 61 10.95 -25.77 -9.40
CA ALA A 61 9.63 -25.42 -9.93
C ALA A 61 9.09 -24.13 -9.27
N GLU A 62 8.81 -23.11 -10.09
CA GLU A 62 8.22 -21.85 -9.65
C GLU A 62 6.78 -21.70 -10.16
N PRO A 63 5.88 -21.05 -9.42
CA PRO A 63 4.55 -20.75 -9.91
C PRO A 63 4.59 -19.64 -10.96
N PHE A 64 3.93 -19.85 -12.09
CA PHE A 64 3.78 -18.86 -13.17
C PHE A 64 2.33 -18.38 -13.31
N ASP A 65 2.20 -17.17 -13.83
CA ASP A 65 0.97 -16.58 -14.31
C ASP A 65 1.04 -16.39 -15.83
N PHE A 66 -0.12 -16.44 -16.46
CA PHE A 66 -0.26 -16.49 -17.91
C PHE A 66 -1.13 -15.35 -18.40
N LEU A 67 -0.70 -14.68 -19.45
CA LEU A 67 -1.38 -13.57 -20.09
C LEU A 67 -1.59 -13.89 -21.58
N ILE A 68 -2.77 -13.55 -22.08
CA ILE A 68 -3.12 -13.61 -23.51
C ILE A 68 -3.60 -12.20 -23.88
N ASP A 69 -2.99 -11.60 -24.91
CA ASP A 69 -3.29 -10.23 -25.35
C ASP A 69 -3.27 -9.17 -24.22
N GLY A 70 -2.42 -9.40 -23.20
CA GLY A 70 -2.27 -8.51 -22.04
C GLY A 70 -3.22 -8.76 -20.88
N GLU A 71 -4.14 -9.72 -20.97
CA GLU A 71 -5.06 -10.10 -19.90
C GLU A 71 -4.68 -11.44 -19.25
N PHE A 72 -4.82 -11.55 -17.93
CA PHE A 72 -4.48 -12.79 -17.23
C PHE A 72 -5.51 -13.90 -17.41
N VAL A 73 -5.02 -15.11 -17.59
CA VAL A 73 -5.82 -16.34 -17.65
C VAL A 73 -6.06 -16.86 -16.23
N ARG A 74 -7.32 -16.74 -15.77
CA ARG A 74 -7.77 -17.21 -14.43
C ARG A 74 -8.82 -18.33 -14.49
N MET A 75 -9.29 -18.69 -15.69
CA MET A 75 -10.21 -19.79 -15.96
C MET A 75 -9.53 -20.86 -16.82
N SER A 76 -10.24 -21.91 -17.25
CA SER A 76 -9.68 -22.83 -18.24
C SER A 76 -9.45 -22.10 -19.57
N LEU A 77 -8.44 -22.54 -20.34
CA LEU A 77 -8.16 -21.94 -21.65
C LEU A 77 -9.39 -21.96 -22.56
N GLU A 78 -10.17 -23.04 -22.54
CA GLU A 78 -11.42 -23.14 -23.29
C GLU A 78 -12.42 -22.04 -22.93
N GLN A 79 -12.68 -21.84 -21.63
CA GLN A 79 -13.60 -20.81 -21.16
C GLN A 79 -13.07 -19.40 -21.49
N PHE A 80 -11.77 -19.20 -21.38
CA PHE A 80 -11.14 -17.93 -21.71
C PHE A 80 -11.30 -17.58 -23.20
N LEU A 81 -11.01 -18.54 -24.08
CA LEU A 81 -11.13 -18.36 -25.53
C LEU A 81 -12.58 -18.14 -25.95
N LEU A 82 -13.53 -18.86 -25.34
CA LEU A 82 -14.97 -18.64 -25.56
C LEU A 82 -15.41 -17.25 -25.10
N ALA A 83 -14.99 -16.80 -23.92
CA ALA A 83 -15.33 -15.49 -23.38
C ALA A 83 -14.80 -14.34 -24.24
N LYS A 84 -13.62 -14.53 -24.88
CA LYS A 84 -12.99 -13.54 -25.74
C LYS A 84 -13.31 -13.70 -27.23
N GLY A 85 -14.01 -14.77 -27.62
CA GLY A 85 -14.30 -15.08 -29.02
C GLY A 85 -13.04 -15.36 -29.86
N ILE A 86 -11.96 -15.83 -29.23
CA ILE A 86 -10.70 -16.14 -29.92
C ILE A 86 -10.79 -17.54 -30.52
N SER A 87 -10.49 -17.67 -31.82
CA SER A 87 -10.50 -18.98 -32.49
C SER A 87 -9.34 -19.86 -32.02
N ALA A 88 -9.66 -21.09 -31.64
CA ALA A 88 -8.69 -22.11 -31.24
C ALA A 88 -7.87 -22.71 -32.41
N GLU A 89 -8.11 -22.28 -33.66
CA GLU A 89 -7.41 -22.77 -34.86
C GLU A 89 -6.07 -22.07 -35.10
N LYS A 90 -5.86 -20.89 -34.52
CA LYS A 90 -4.58 -20.16 -34.60
C LYS A 90 -3.66 -20.59 -33.46
N VAL A 91 -2.35 -20.53 -33.72
CA VAL A 91 -1.33 -20.67 -32.67
C VAL A 91 -1.51 -19.52 -31.69
N LEU A 92 -1.85 -19.84 -30.46
CA LEU A 92 -2.07 -18.86 -29.39
C LEU A 92 -0.74 -18.49 -28.75
N GLU A 93 -0.45 -17.20 -28.66
CA GLU A 93 0.73 -16.71 -27.95
C GLU A 93 0.35 -16.45 -26.49
N ILE A 94 0.91 -17.25 -25.58
CA ILE A 94 0.71 -17.08 -24.14
C ILE A 94 1.99 -16.50 -23.55
N GLU A 95 1.90 -15.26 -23.08
CA GLU A 95 2.95 -14.64 -22.29
C GLU A 95 2.91 -15.22 -20.87
N TYR A 96 4.02 -15.70 -20.33
CA TYR A 96 4.09 -16.11 -18.92
C TYR A 96 5.05 -15.22 -18.12
N ILE A 97 4.62 -14.91 -16.90
CA ILE A 97 5.37 -14.14 -15.91
C ILE A 97 5.43 -14.91 -14.60
N LYS A 98 6.39 -14.60 -13.73
CA LYS A 98 6.42 -15.21 -12.39
C LYS A 98 5.15 -14.82 -11.65
N ALA A 99 4.51 -15.78 -11.02
CA ALA A 99 3.31 -15.50 -10.26
C ALA A 99 3.62 -14.63 -9.06
N VAL A 100 2.80 -13.61 -8.86
CA VAL A 100 2.95 -12.68 -7.75
C VAL A 100 2.21 -13.27 -6.55
N VAL A 101 2.91 -14.10 -5.77
CA VAL A 101 2.38 -14.73 -4.55
C VAL A 101 3.40 -14.49 -3.43
N PRO A 102 2.96 -14.13 -2.22
CA PRO A 102 3.85 -14.07 -1.06
C PRO A 102 4.54 -15.43 -0.89
N ARG A 103 5.87 -15.43 -0.86
CA ARG A 103 6.66 -16.68 -0.78
C ARG A 103 6.91 -17.10 0.66
N ARG A 104 6.95 -16.13 1.57
CA ARG A 104 7.26 -16.35 2.99
C ARG A 104 6.60 -15.28 3.85
N GLU A 105 6.06 -15.70 4.99
CA GLU A 105 5.66 -14.79 6.07
C GLU A 105 6.73 -14.84 7.16
N GLU A 106 7.15 -13.68 7.65
CA GLU A 106 8.01 -13.60 8.83
C GLU A 106 7.19 -13.77 10.12
N GLU A 107 7.88 -14.04 11.22
CA GLU A 107 7.22 -14.10 12.53
C GLU A 107 6.59 -12.74 12.88
N PRO A 108 5.38 -12.73 13.44
CA PRO A 108 4.68 -11.48 13.74
C PRO A 108 5.40 -10.73 14.86
N SER A 109 5.69 -9.45 14.62
CA SER A 109 6.11 -8.53 15.68
C SER A 109 4.90 -8.16 16.53
N VAL A 110 5.00 -8.33 17.84
CA VAL A 110 3.88 -8.12 18.77
C VAL A 110 3.91 -6.70 19.33
N HIS A 111 2.74 -6.08 19.37
CA HIS A 111 2.47 -4.80 20.02
C HIS A 111 1.55 -4.99 21.23
N ASP A 112 1.51 -4.00 22.12
CA ASP A 112 0.67 -4.04 23.33
C ASP A 112 -0.81 -3.75 23.02
N ASP A 113 -1.10 -3.08 21.91
CA ASP A 113 -2.44 -2.70 21.46
C ASP A 113 -2.52 -2.71 19.91
N TRP A 114 -3.65 -2.29 19.35
CA TRP A 114 -3.92 -2.31 17.92
C TRP A 114 -2.92 -1.46 17.13
N VAL A 115 -2.39 -2.05 16.04
CA VAL A 115 -1.50 -1.35 15.11
C VAL A 115 -2.38 -0.57 14.13
N SER A 116 -2.48 0.75 14.33
CA SER A 116 -3.37 1.64 13.58
C SER A 116 -2.83 2.01 12.20
N ALA A 117 -1.51 2.17 12.10
CA ALA A 117 -0.85 2.68 10.92
C ALA A 117 0.51 2.02 10.74
N VAL A 118 0.89 1.80 9.49
CA VAL A 118 2.18 1.23 9.10
C VAL A 118 2.68 2.02 7.90
N ASP A 119 3.95 2.37 7.90
CA ASP A 119 4.64 3.01 6.79
C ASP A 119 5.95 2.25 6.51
N GLY A 120 6.06 1.72 5.30
CA GLY A 120 7.20 0.97 4.77
C GLY A 120 7.93 1.69 3.63
N SER A 121 7.66 2.98 3.42
CA SER A 121 8.25 3.78 2.35
C SER A 121 9.78 3.84 2.40
N HIS A 122 10.39 3.69 3.58
CA HIS A 122 11.84 3.62 3.73
C HIS A 122 12.35 2.17 3.68
N SER A 123 13.37 1.90 2.87
CA SER A 123 13.91 0.53 2.68
C SER A 123 14.59 -0.05 3.93
N GLY A 124 15.10 0.81 4.81
CA GLY A 124 15.88 0.44 5.99
C GLY A 124 15.09 0.11 7.25
N PHE A 125 13.84 0.56 7.38
CA PHE A 125 13.02 0.35 8.58
C PHE A 125 11.52 0.48 8.26
N ILE A 126 10.68 0.04 9.19
CA ILE A 126 9.22 0.14 9.14
C ILE A 126 8.78 1.00 10.32
N LEU A 127 7.95 2.00 10.07
CA LEU A 127 7.35 2.83 11.09
C LEU A 127 5.94 2.33 11.39
N THR A 128 5.62 2.16 12.67
CA THR A 128 4.28 1.75 13.12
C THR A 128 3.70 2.74 14.11
N GLY A 129 2.41 3.00 13.99
CA GLY A 129 1.60 3.70 14.98
C GLY A 129 0.70 2.70 15.71
N CYS A 130 0.57 2.88 17.02
CA CYS A 130 -0.21 1.98 17.87
C CYS A 130 -1.26 2.75 18.69
N TYR A 131 -2.33 2.05 19.06
CA TYR A 131 -3.41 2.58 19.90
C TYR A 131 -2.98 2.87 21.34
N ASP A 132 -1.86 2.31 21.80
CA ASP A 132 -1.21 2.61 23.08
C ASP A 132 -0.61 4.04 23.16
N GLY A 133 -0.61 4.77 22.04
CA GLY A 133 -0.04 6.12 21.95
C GLY A 133 1.47 6.16 21.66
N LEU A 134 2.08 5.01 21.35
CA LEU A 134 3.50 4.89 21.04
C LEU A 134 3.71 4.61 19.54
N GLY A 135 4.64 5.34 18.95
CA GLY A 135 5.20 4.98 17.65
C GLY A 135 6.37 4.01 17.85
N ARG A 136 6.60 3.09 16.92
CA ARG A 136 7.73 2.16 16.97
C ARG A 136 8.42 2.06 15.61
N VAL A 137 9.74 2.03 15.62
CA VAL A 137 10.59 1.83 14.43
C VAL A 137 11.18 0.42 14.48
N TRP A 138 10.98 -0.34 13.40
CA TRP A 138 11.39 -1.73 13.27
C TRP A 138 12.38 -1.88 12.12
N GLU A 139 13.55 -2.48 12.33
CA GLU A 139 14.48 -2.79 11.23
C GLU A 139 14.11 -4.11 10.51
N SER A 140 13.54 -5.05 11.25
CA SER A 140 13.09 -6.36 10.76
C SER A 140 11.98 -6.91 11.67
N ALA A 141 11.38 -8.05 11.29
CA ALA A 141 10.50 -8.80 12.18
C ALA A 141 11.18 -9.03 13.55
N GLY A 142 10.45 -8.73 14.63
CA GLY A 142 10.89 -8.88 16.01
C GLY A 142 11.92 -7.84 16.52
N LEU A 143 12.53 -7.03 15.65
CA LEU A 143 13.59 -6.08 16.05
C LEU A 143 13.07 -4.64 16.12
N CYS A 144 12.53 -4.27 17.28
CA CYS A 144 12.15 -2.88 17.58
C CYS A 144 13.38 -2.12 18.07
N THR A 145 13.84 -1.14 17.30
CA THR A 145 15.04 -0.35 17.66
C THR A 145 14.69 0.92 18.40
N HIS A 146 13.55 1.56 18.10
CA HIS A 146 13.17 2.83 18.71
C HIS A 146 11.70 2.89 19.08
N ILE A 147 11.40 3.55 20.20
CA ILE A 147 10.05 3.86 20.66
C ILE A 147 9.88 5.39 20.67
N LEU A 148 8.88 5.87 19.94
CA LEU A 148 8.48 7.27 19.87
C LEU A 148 7.49 7.54 21.00
N GLU A 149 7.99 8.00 22.14
CA GLU A 149 7.20 8.22 23.34
C GLU A 149 6.77 9.69 23.45
N GLY A 150 5.46 9.93 23.52
CA GLY A 150 4.96 11.22 23.95
C GLY A 150 3.48 11.49 23.70
N HIS A 151 2.84 10.86 22.72
CA HIS A 151 1.41 11.09 22.46
C HIS A 151 0.58 10.73 23.69
N LYS A 152 -0.53 11.46 23.88
CA LYS A 152 -1.42 11.26 25.03
C LYS A 152 -2.60 10.33 24.74
N ASP A 153 -2.76 9.96 23.49
CA ASP A 153 -3.87 9.17 22.96
C ASP A 153 -3.38 8.40 21.72
N ALA A 154 -4.19 7.47 21.24
CA ALA A 154 -3.89 6.58 20.12
C ALA A 154 -3.34 7.33 18.90
N ILE A 155 -2.28 6.77 18.30
CA ILE A 155 -1.77 7.23 17.01
C ILE A 155 -2.72 6.73 15.93
N SER A 156 -3.10 7.57 14.97
CA SER A 156 -4.02 7.20 13.87
C SER A 156 -3.30 7.03 12.53
N SER A 157 -2.20 7.74 12.31
CA SER A 157 -1.44 7.73 11.06
C SER A 157 0.02 8.05 11.34
N VAL A 158 0.90 7.47 10.54
CA VAL A 158 2.34 7.70 10.57
C VAL A 158 2.83 7.98 9.16
N CYS A 159 3.93 8.72 9.04
CA CYS A 159 4.53 9.03 7.74
C CYS A 159 6.04 9.31 7.90
N VAL A 160 6.87 8.74 7.03
CA VAL A 160 8.27 9.12 6.84
C VAL A 160 8.31 10.36 5.95
N VAL A 161 8.92 11.43 6.47
CA VAL A 161 8.87 12.75 5.82
C VAL A 161 9.92 12.85 4.71
N ASN A 162 11.15 12.40 4.99
CA ASN A 162 12.27 12.46 4.05
C ASN A 162 12.77 11.03 3.83
N PRO A 163 12.23 10.30 2.85
CA PRO A 163 12.60 8.91 2.61
C PRO A 163 13.96 8.76 1.90
N GLU A 164 14.57 9.83 1.40
CA GLU A 164 15.92 9.79 0.84
C GLU A 164 16.97 9.52 1.94
N GLU A 165 18.03 8.79 1.59
CA GLU A 165 19.10 8.35 2.50
C GLU A 165 19.90 9.55 3.05
N ALA A 166 19.33 10.24 4.03
CA ALA A 166 19.99 11.24 4.84
C ALA A 166 20.50 10.63 6.15
N ALA A 167 21.53 11.24 6.75
CA ALA A 167 22.09 10.80 8.03
C ALA A 167 21.08 10.88 9.21
N SER A 168 20.03 11.70 9.06
CA SER A 168 18.90 11.81 9.97
C SER A 168 17.61 11.83 9.16
N VAL A 169 16.66 10.97 9.51
CA VAL A 169 15.34 10.88 8.90
C VAL A 169 14.31 11.51 9.83
N THR A 170 13.44 12.34 9.28
CA THR A 170 12.32 12.92 10.02
C THR A 170 11.10 12.00 9.91
N LEU A 171 10.53 11.64 11.05
CA LEU A 171 9.30 10.86 11.15
C LEU A 171 8.17 11.76 11.63
N ALA A 172 6.96 11.55 11.12
CA ALA A 172 5.76 12.26 11.54
C ALA A 172 4.71 11.27 12.08
N THR A 173 4.10 11.61 13.20
CA THR A 173 2.99 10.83 13.78
C THR A 173 1.80 11.75 14.03
N ALA A 174 0.60 11.28 13.68
CA ALA A 174 -0.67 11.95 13.92
C ALA A 174 -1.49 11.16 14.94
N SER A 175 -2.13 11.86 15.88
CA SER A 175 -2.83 11.21 17.00
C SER A 175 -4.23 11.79 17.24
N LYS A 176 -5.03 10.98 17.93
CA LYS A 176 -6.32 11.38 18.50
C LYS A 176 -6.18 12.47 19.57
N ASP A 177 -4.97 12.69 20.09
CA ASP A 177 -4.64 13.81 21.00
C ASP A 177 -4.66 15.20 20.32
N ARG A 178 -5.04 15.25 19.03
CA ARG A 178 -5.20 16.46 18.19
C ARG A 178 -3.87 17.10 17.78
N THR A 179 -2.76 16.43 18.04
CA THR A 179 -1.43 16.91 17.68
C THR A 179 -0.81 16.05 16.59
N LEU A 180 0.06 16.67 15.81
CA LEU A 180 1.08 15.96 15.06
C LEU A 180 2.41 16.15 15.75
N ARG A 181 3.29 15.16 15.67
CA ARG A 181 4.63 15.23 16.27
C ARG A 181 5.67 14.80 15.27
N LEU A 182 6.78 15.53 15.29
CA LEU A 182 7.95 15.23 14.47
C LEU A 182 9.07 14.69 15.34
N TRP A 183 9.74 13.68 14.81
CA TRP A 183 10.80 12.93 15.49
C TRP A 183 12.02 12.88 14.58
N LYS A 184 13.21 13.02 15.17
CA LYS A 184 14.47 12.79 14.46
C LYS A 184 14.93 11.36 14.74
N TYR A 185 15.20 10.62 13.69
CA TYR A 185 15.70 9.25 13.75
C TYR A 185 17.06 9.18 13.06
N SER A 186 18.06 8.61 13.74
CA SER A 186 19.36 8.30 13.15
C SER A 186 19.70 6.83 13.40
N LYS A 187 20.33 6.19 12.43
CA LYS A 187 20.61 4.75 12.43
C LYS A 187 21.79 4.35 13.32
N ASP A 188 22.52 5.31 13.87
CA ASP A 188 23.78 5.05 14.59
C ASP A 188 23.58 4.49 16.01
N ASP A 189 22.35 4.55 16.56
CA ASP A 189 22.02 3.97 17.87
C ASP A 189 21.69 2.46 17.76
N ARG A 190 22.71 1.64 17.51
CA ARG A 190 22.59 0.17 17.42
C ARG A 190 22.70 -0.55 18.76
N ASP A 191 21.87 -0.16 19.72
CA ASP A 191 21.70 -0.96 20.94
C ASP A 191 20.60 -2.01 20.77
N SER A 192 20.75 -3.17 21.43
CA SER A 192 19.74 -4.24 21.38
C SER A 192 18.44 -3.89 22.10
N ASN A 193 18.43 -2.79 22.84
CA ASN A 193 17.27 -2.31 23.57
C ASN A 193 16.65 -1.14 22.82
N PRO A 194 15.31 -1.06 22.79
CA PRO A 194 14.65 0.03 22.12
C PRO A 194 14.98 1.36 22.78
N THR A 195 15.62 2.27 22.04
CA THR A 195 15.91 3.62 22.51
C THR A 195 14.62 4.45 22.44
N LYS A 196 14.42 5.32 23.44
CA LYS A 196 13.23 6.16 23.52
C LYS A 196 13.54 7.53 22.92
N ILE A 197 12.91 7.85 21.78
CA ILE A 197 13.04 9.16 21.15
C ILE A 197 11.92 10.06 21.67
N ARG A 198 12.23 11.34 21.88
CA ARG A 198 11.25 12.40 22.20
C ARG A 198 10.96 13.25 20.97
N PRO A 199 9.77 13.86 20.87
CA PRO A 199 9.45 14.69 19.74
C PRO A 199 10.24 16.01 19.84
N PHE A 200 10.87 16.43 18.74
CA PHE A 200 11.57 17.72 18.69
C PHE A 200 10.60 18.86 18.35
N LYS A 201 9.52 18.56 17.60
CA LYS A 201 8.47 19.53 17.24
C LYS A 201 7.08 18.95 17.49
N ILE A 202 6.23 19.73 18.14
CA ILE A 202 4.82 19.41 18.39
C ILE A 202 3.96 20.41 17.62
N LEU A 203 3.15 19.89 16.71
CA LEU A 203 2.31 20.67 15.82
C LEU A 203 0.88 20.68 16.36
N LYS A 204 0.40 21.87 16.72
CA LYS A 204 -0.94 22.08 17.29
C LYS A 204 -1.73 23.01 16.38
N GLY A 205 -2.99 22.66 16.12
CA GLY A 205 -3.87 23.51 15.32
C GLY A 205 -5.22 22.87 15.00
N HIS A 206 -5.28 21.54 14.88
CA HIS A 206 -6.55 20.84 14.72
C HIS A 206 -7.41 20.92 15.98
N ARG A 207 -8.73 21.00 15.78
CA ARG A 207 -9.71 21.11 16.87
C ARG A 207 -10.15 19.75 17.38
N LEU A 208 -10.05 18.73 16.54
CA LEU A 208 -10.44 17.34 16.82
C LEU A 208 -9.29 16.39 16.44
N SER A 209 -9.55 15.08 16.56
CA SER A 209 -8.58 14.04 16.27
C SER A 209 -8.05 14.17 14.84
N VAL A 210 -6.73 14.17 14.71
CA VAL A 210 -6.06 14.01 13.42
C VAL A 210 -6.23 12.55 13.00
N GLN A 211 -6.51 12.31 11.73
CA GLN A 211 -6.73 10.98 11.17
C GLN A 211 -5.63 10.54 10.24
N SER A 212 -5.14 11.43 9.38
CA SER A 212 -4.16 11.11 8.34
C SER A 212 -3.05 12.16 8.30
N VAL A 213 -1.83 11.72 7.99
CA VAL A 213 -0.68 12.58 7.70
C VAL A 213 0.00 12.11 6.42
N ALA A 214 0.46 13.05 5.60
CA ALA A 214 1.28 12.77 4.41
C ALA A 214 2.37 13.83 4.25
N SER A 215 3.50 13.42 3.68
CA SER A 215 4.66 14.29 3.44
C SER A 215 4.79 14.69 1.99
N GLN A 216 5.34 15.88 1.78
CA GLN A 216 5.85 16.30 0.48
C GLN A 216 7.14 15.53 0.17
N LYS A 217 7.39 15.19 -1.10
CA LYS A 217 8.62 14.49 -1.52
C LYS A 217 9.93 15.21 -1.17
N SER A 218 9.95 16.54 -1.11
CA SER A 218 11.13 17.31 -0.69
C SER A 218 11.37 17.26 0.81
N GLY A 219 10.31 16.99 1.58
CA GLY A 219 10.39 16.87 3.03
C GLY A 219 10.12 18.16 3.81
N ASP A 220 9.96 19.30 3.15
CA ASP A 220 9.85 20.62 3.81
C ASP A 220 8.46 20.87 4.43
N LEU A 221 7.43 20.26 3.82
CA LEU A 221 6.04 20.38 4.24
C LEU A 221 5.41 19.01 4.48
N ILE A 222 4.50 18.97 5.44
CA ILE A 222 3.56 17.86 5.64
C ILE A 222 2.13 18.41 5.64
N CYS A 223 1.18 17.56 5.27
CA CYS A 223 -0.25 17.85 5.38
C CYS A 223 -0.94 16.86 6.32
N SER A 224 -2.02 17.30 6.94
CA SER A 224 -2.80 16.46 7.84
C SER A 224 -4.30 16.65 7.67
N GLY A 225 -5.05 15.55 7.68
CA GLY A 225 -6.51 15.53 7.67
C GLY A 225 -7.07 15.16 9.04
N SER A 226 -8.20 15.77 9.42
CA SER A 226 -8.75 15.67 10.78
C SER A 226 -10.29 15.54 10.79
N TRP A 227 -10.81 15.13 11.95
CA TRP A 227 -12.25 15.11 12.26
C TRP A 227 -12.90 16.49 12.29
N ASP A 228 -12.12 17.57 12.35
CA ASP A 228 -12.63 18.94 12.27
C ASP A 228 -12.95 19.41 10.85
N CYS A 229 -12.91 18.49 9.87
CA CYS A 229 -13.21 18.72 8.46
C CYS A 229 -12.19 19.62 7.73
N THR A 230 -11.02 19.87 8.35
CA THR A 230 -9.96 20.68 7.73
C THR A 230 -8.75 19.85 7.34
N ILE A 231 -7.98 20.39 6.41
CA ILE A 231 -6.63 19.90 6.09
C ILE A 231 -5.65 21.01 6.45
N ASN A 232 -4.66 20.72 7.27
CA ASN A 232 -3.64 21.70 7.66
C ASN A 232 -2.30 21.38 7.00
N LEU A 233 -1.56 22.42 6.62
CA LEU A 233 -0.19 22.35 6.14
C LEU A 233 0.77 22.79 7.22
N TRP A 234 1.90 22.11 7.34
CA TRP A 234 2.89 22.35 8.39
C TRP A 234 4.29 22.32 7.82
N GLN A 235 5.15 23.18 8.34
CA GLN A 235 6.57 23.18 8.01
C GLN A 235 7.34 22.26 8.94
N THR A 236 8.21 21.44 8.35
CA THR A 236 9.00 20.42 9.04
C THR A 236 10.32 20.97 9.57
N ASP A 237 10.85 22.03 8.94
CA ASP A 237 12.10 22.67 9.32
C ASP A 237 12.11 23.22 10.75
N GLU A 238 13.32 23.31 11.30
CA GLU A 238 13.66 23.98 12.56
C GLU A 238 13.87 25.49 12.41
N THR A 239 13.50 26.07 11.27
CA THR A 239 13.69 27.51 11.08
C THR A 239 12.91 28.26 12.16
N HIS A 240 13.66 29.02 12.97
CA HIS A 240 13.14 29.92 14.00
C HIS A 240 12.26 30.97 13.34
N SER A 241 11.01 30.64 13.03
CA SER A 241 10.00 31.63 12.71
C SER A 241 9.64 32.36 14.01
N GLU A 242 9.50 33.69 13.95
CA GLU A 242 9.34 34.58 15.11
C GLU A 242 8.06 34.35 15.97
N GLY A 243 7.36 33.22 15.78
CA GLY A 243 6.18 32.80 16.55
C GLY A 243 6.38 31.54 17.41
N ASP A 244 7.54 30.87 17.37
CA ASP A 244 7.76 29.63 18.13
C ASP A 244 7.97 29.92 19.63
N VAL A 245 6.99 29.55 20.45
CA VAL A 245 7.06 29.70 21.91
C VAL A 245 7.84 28.52 22.50
N SER A 246 9.13 28.73 22.78
CA SER A 246 9.94 27.75 23.51
C SER A 246 9.55 27.72 25.00
N ILE A 247 9.02 26.59 25.48
CA ILE A 247 8.73 26.41 26.90
C ILE A 247 10.01 26.01 27.63
N LYS A 248 10.64 26.97 28.35
CA LYS A 248 11.65 26.65 29.36
C LYS A 248 10.96 26.32 30.68
N LYS A 249 10.78 25.03 30.99
CA LYS A 249 10.35 24.62 32.35
C LYS A 249 11.50 24.84 33.34
N ARG A 250 11.16 25.36 34.52
CA ARG A 250 12.10 25.79 35.56
C ARG A 250 12.76 24.55 36.21
N ARG A 251 14.10 24.50 36.18
CA ARG A 251 14.98 23.35 36.50
C ARG A 251 14.81 22.73 37.90
N LYS A 252 14.92 21.40 37.95
CA LYS A 252 15.79 20.68 38.91
C LYS A 252 16.37 19.42 38.23
N ASN A 253 17.70 19.37 38.15
CA ASN A 253 18.62 18.30 37.70
C ASN A 253 18.97 18.23 36.20
N ASP A 254 20.28 18.04 35.97
CA ASP A 254 21.00 18.09 34.71
C ASP A 254 20.69 16.91 33.77
N GLN A 255 19.72 17.10 32.89
CA GLN A 255 19.69 16.46 31.58
C GLN A 255 19.55 17.58 30.54
N VAL A 256 20.28 17.48 29.44
CA VAL A 256 20.18 18.40 28.30
C VAL A 256 18.75 18.27 27.75
N GLU A 257 17.85 19.16 28.15
CA GLU A 257 16.51 19.24 27.59
C GLU A 257 16.64 19.84 26.19
N GLU A 258 16.60 18.99 25.16
CA GLU A 258 16.33 19.43 23.80
C GLU A 258 15.01 20.21 23.81
N SER A 259 15.07 21.47 23.34
CA SER A 259 13.94 22.38 23.32
C SER A 259 12.86 21.84 22.39
N GLN A 260 11.70 21.48 22.94
CA GLN A 260 10.53 21.12 22.13
C GLN A 260 9.95 22.38 21.50
N LEU A 261 9.98 22.44 20.16
CA LEU A 261 9.39 23.52 19.38
C LEU A 261 7.89 23.27 19.21
N GLU A 262 7.06 24.30 19.39
CA GLU A 262 5.64 24.24 19.08
C GLU A 262 5.38 24.94 17.75
N GLY A 263 4.94 24.18 16.73
CA GLY A 263 4.64 24.72 15.41
C GLY A 263 3.14 24.89 15.20
N ASN A 264 2.76 26.01 14.59
CA ASN A 264 1.39 26.25 14.12
C ASN A 264 1.25 25.86 12.65
N SER A 265 0.00 25.69 12.20
CA SER A 265 -0.29 25.42 10.79
C SER A 265 0.06 26.63 9.92
N VAL A 266 0.78 26.41 8.83
CA VAL A 266 1.12 27.43 7.82
C VAL A 266 -0.14 27.87 7.06
N ALA A 267 -0.97 26.90 6.68
CA ALA A 267 -2.24 27.12 6.01
C ALA A 267 -3.26 26.08 6.42
N THR A 268 -4.54 26.44 6.30
CA THR A 268 -5.68 25.54 6.54
C THR A 268 -6.58 25.56 5.32
N LEU A 269 -6.75 24.39 4.70
CA LEU A 269 -7.67 24.15 3.60
C LEU A 269 -9.02 23.75 4.18
N VAL A 270 -10.07 24.49 3.81
CA VAL A 270 -11.44 24.28 4.27
C VAL A 270 -12.33 24.00 3.08
N GLY A 271 -13.12 22.94 3.15
CA GLY A 271 -14.14 22.66 2.14
C GLY A 271 -14.85 21.31 2.29
N HIS A 272 -14.25 20.34 2.99
CA HIS A 272 -14.97 19.13 3.39
C HIS A 272 -16.04 19.45 4.44
N THR A 273 -17.14 18.70 4.39
CA THR A 273 -18.26 18.88 5.34
C THR A 273 -18.26 17.87 6.48
N GLN A 274 -17.47 16.80 6.35
CA GLN A 274 -17.29 15.77 7.37
C GLN A 274 -15.79 15.47 7.54
N CYS A 275 -15.46 14.50 8.41
CA CYS A 275 -14.07 14.18 8.73
C CYS A 275 -13.25 13.83 7.49
N VAL A 276 -12.03 14.36 7.45
CA VAL A 276 -11.05 14.02 6.41
C VAL A 276 -10.33 12.76 6.88
N SER A 277 -10.63 11.64 6.24
CA SER A 277 -10.16 10.32 6.66
C SER A 277 -8.75 10.02 6.14
N ALA A 278 -8.41 10.50 4.95
CA ALA A 278 -7.12 10.27 4.31
C ALA A 278 -6.66 11.50 3.52
N VAL A 279 -5.36 11.76 3.55
CA VAL A 279 -4.68 12.78 2.74
C VAL A 279 -3.44 12.18 2.10
N VAL A 280 -3.16 12.57 0.86
CA VAL A 280 -2.01 12.08 0.08
C VAL A 280 -1.40 13.22 -0.71
N TRP A 281 -0.07 13.23 -0.78
CA TRP A 281 0.70 14.28 -1.44
C TRP A 281 1.65 13.68 -2.50
N PRO A 282 1.15 13.38 -3.71
CA PRO A 282 1.93 12.66 -4.72
C PRO A 282 2.96 13.53 -5.47
N GLN A 283 2.66 14.81 -5.67
CA GLN A 283 3.47 15.75 -6.46
C GLN A 283 3.57 17.13 -5.79
N HIS A 284 4.55 17.91 -6.20
CA HIS A 284 4.69 19.29 -5.74
C HIS A 284 3.47 20.11 -6.19
N GLY A 285 2.80 20.77 -5.24
CA GLY A 285 1.67 21.67 -5.51
C GLY A 285 0.27 21.05 -5.46
N GLU A 286 0.12 19.71 -5.47
CA GLU A 286 -1.21 19.07 -5.42
C GLU A 286 -1.36 18.14 -4.20
N ILE A 287 -2.44 18.32 -3.45
CA ILE A 287 -2.87 17.42 -2.37
C ILE A 287 -4.20 16.78 -2.74
N TYR A 288 -4.34 15.49 -2.46
CA TYR A 288 -5.60 14.78 -2.59
C TYR A 288 -6.11 14.40 -1.21
N SER A 289 -7.42 14.53 -1.00
CA SER A 289 -8.06 14.17 0.26
C SER A 289 -9.32 13.36 0.04
N ALA A 290 -9.60 12.45 0.96
CA ALA A 290 -10.82 11.67 1.01
C ALA A 290 -11.53 11.91 2.35
N SER A 291 -12.86 11.94 2.31
CA SER A 291 -13.68 12.27 3.46
C SER A 291 -14.93 11.40 3.56
N TRP A 292 -15.51 11.40 4.75
CA TRP A 292 -16.81 10.80 5.01
C TRP A 292 -17.97 11.59 4.39
N ASP A 293 -17.72 12.77 3.83
CA ASP A 293 -18.70 13.49 3.00
C ASP A 293 -18.92 12.87 1.60
N HIS A 294 -18.32 11.71 1.37
CA HIS A 294 -18.38 10.93 0.13
C HIS A 294 -17.64 11.57 -1.05
N SER A 295 -16.77 12.54 -0.79
CA SER A 295 -15.99 13.22 -1.82
C SER A 295 -14.49 12.93 -1.71
N ILE A 296 -13.85 12.87 -2.88
CA ILE A 296 -12.41 13.01 -3.03
C ILE A 296 -12.17 14.42 -3.59
N ARG A 297 -11.30 15.20 -2.97
CA ARG A 297 -10.96 16.55 -3.43
C ARG A 297 -9.49 16.64 -3.81
N ARG A 298 -9.21 17.45 -4.82
CA ARG A 298 -7.86 17.87 -5.20
C ARG A 298 -7.67 19.33 -4.84
N TRP A 299 -6.59 19.63 -4.14
CA TRP A 299 -6.26 20.95 -3.64
C TRP A 299 -4.97 21.43 -4.28
N ASP A 300 -4.96 22.70 -4.63
CA ASP A 300 -3.74 23.42 -4.95
C ASP A 300 -3.12 23.97 -3.66
N VAL A 301 -1.86 23.63 -3.41
CA VAL A 301 -1.12 24.03 -2.21
C VAL A 301 -0.82 25.53 -2.21
N GLU A 302 -0.56 26.12 -3.37
CA GLU A 302 -0.15 27.53 -3.46
C GLU A 302 -1.35 28.47 -3.26
N THR A 303 -2.49 28.14 -3.89
CA THR A 303 -3.70 28.96 -3.80
C THR A 303 -4.63 28.56 -2.65
N GLY A 304 -4.46 27.36 -2.11
CA GLY A 304 -5.32 26.78 -1.08
C GLY A 304 -6.75 26.47 -1.57
N LYS A 305 -6.98 26.47 -2.89
CA LYS A 305 -8.30 26.27 -3.49
C LYS A 305 -8.54 24.82 -3.87
N ASP A 306 -9.80 24.42 -3.84
CA ASP A 306 -10.25 23.15 -4.41
C ASP A 306 -10.29 23.24 -5.94
N LEU A 307 -9.45 22.44 -6.59
CA LEU A 307 -9.36 22.39 -8.06
C LEU A 307 -10.47 21.53 -8.65
N PHE A 308 -10.83 20.45 -7.95
CA PHE A 308 -11.74 19.43 -8.46
C PHE A 308 -12.25 18.52 -7.35
N ASN A 309 -13.47 17.98 -7.50
CA ASN A 309 -14.09 17.03 -6.59
C ASN A 309 -14.73 15.84 -7.34
N ILE A 310 -14.52 14.63 -6.81
CA ILE A 310 -15.20 13.39 -7.25
C ILE A 310 -16.18 12.98 -6.16
N PHE A 311 -17.44 12.76 -6.52
CA PHE A 311 -18.44 12.22 -5.60
C PHE A 311 -18.62 10.71 -5.83
N CYS A 312 -18.39 9.90 -4.80
CA CYS A 312 -18.48 8.44 -4.88
C CYS A 312 -19.76 7.85 -4.23
N GLY A 313 -20.50 8.66 -3.47
CA GLY A 313 -21.75 8.24 -2.80
C GLY A 313 -21.58 7.30 -1.60
N LYS A 314 -20.35 7.09 -1.12
CA LYS A 314 -20.01 6.25 0.05
C LYS A 314 -18.94 6.94 0.90
N ALA A 315 -18.95 6.70 2.21
CA ALA A 315 -17.90 7.22 3.10
C ALA A 315 -16.57 6.57 2.76
N LEU A 316 -15.55 7.40 2.53
CA LEU A 316 -14.21 6.94 2.21
C LEU A 316 -13.37 6.84 3.48
N ASN A 317 -12.48 5.86 3.53
CA ASN A 317 -11.57 5.64 4.65
C ASN A 317 -10.12 5.85 4.23
N CYS A 318 -9.76 5.40 3.02
CA CYS A 318 -8.40 5.45 2.52
C CYS A 318 -8.34 6.02 1.10
N LEU A 319 -7.18 6.56 0.76
CA LEU A 319 -6.88 7.18 -0.51
C LEU A 319 -5.40 6.96 -0.81
N ASP A 320 -5.08 6.70 -2.07
CA ASP A 320 -3.70 6.73 -2.56
C ASP A 320 -3.65 7.12 -4.03
N VAL A 321 -2.59 7.83 -4.42
CA VAL A 321 -2.43 8.34 -5.79
C VAL A 321 -1.14 7.81 -6.38
N GLY A 322 -1.25 7.15 -7.52
CA GLY A 322 -0.13 6.45 -8.15
C GLY A 322 -0.49 5.91 -9.53
N GLY A 323 0.07 4.76 -9.89
CA GLY A 323 -0.28 4.05 -11.11
C GLY A 323 0.31 4.65 -12.41
N GLU A 324 -0.39 4.46 -13.54
CA GLU A 324 0.08 4.90 -14.86
C GLU A 324 0.32 6.42 -14.90
N GLY A 325 1.58 6.81 -15.05
CA GLY A 325 2.00 8.22 -14.99
C GLY A 325 1.83 8.89 -13.62
N SER A 326 1.67 8.13 -12.53
CA SER A 326 1.52 8.64 -11.15
C SER A 326 0.32 9.57 -10.95
N THR A 327 -0.80 9.29 -11.63
CA THR A 327 -2.00 10.16 -11.61
C THR A 327 -3.30 9.46 -11.25
N LEU A 328 -3.34 8.12 -11.23
CA LEU A 328 -4.55 7.39 -10.89
C LEU A 328 -4.83 7.49 -9.39
N ILE A 329 -6.09 7.71 -9.07
CA ILE A 329 -6.57 7.83 -7.69
C ILE A 329 -7.22 6.51 -7.31
N ALA A 330 -6.72 5.82 -6.30
CA ALA A 330 -7.37 4.68 -5.68
C ALA A 330 -8.00 5.10 -4.35
N ALA A 331 -9.24 4.69 -4.10
CA ALA A 331 -9.86 4.89 -2.78
C ALA A 331 -10.68 3.67 -2.37
N GLY A 332 -10.77 3.50 -1.06
CA GLY A 332 -11.58 2.49 -0.39
C GLY A 332 -12.38 3.15 0.74
N GLY A 333 -13.50 2.54 1.10
CA GLY A 333 -14.44 3.14 2.03
C GLY A 333 -15.20 2.14 2.90
N SER A 334 -16.40 2.55 3.29
CA SER A 334 -17.35 1.76 4.07
C SER A 334 -17.99 0.60 3.28
N ASP A 335 -17.48 0.29 2.10
CA ASP A 335 -17.95 -0.79 1.25
C ASP A 335 -16.77 -1.65 0.78
N PRO A 336 -17.03 -2.91 0.35
CA PRO A 336 -15.97 -3.85 0.01
C PRO A 336 -15.30 -3.61 -1.35
N THR A 337 -15.50 -2.42 -1.94
CA THR A 337 -15.08 -2.13 -3.31
C THR A 337 -13.95 -1.12 -3.35
N VAL A 338 -12.82 -1.52 -3.91
CA VAL A 338 -11.73 -0.59 -4.23
C VAL A 338 -12.09 0.06 -5.57
N ARG A 339 -12.04 1.39 -5.63
CA ARG A 339 -12.38 2.16 -6.82
C ARG A 339 -11.18 2.95 -7.30
N ILE A 340 -11.05 3.06 -8.63
CA ILE A 340 -9.96 3.80 -9.26
C ILE A 340 -10.52 4.81 -10.25
N TRP A 341 -10.04 6.04 -10.15
CA TRP A 341 -10.39 7.15 -11.02
C TRP A 341 -9.16 7.69 -11.75
N ASP A 342 -9.37 8.17 -12.97
CA ASP A 342 -8.37 8.95 -13.71
C ASP A 342 -8.81 10.42 -13.71
N PRO A 343 -8.04 11.32 -13.06
CA PRO A 343 -8.38 12.74 -13.03
C PRO A 343 -8.28 13.41 -14.40
N ARG A 344 -7.62 12.78 -15.39
CA ARG A 344 -7.46 13.33 -16.75
C ARG A 344 -8.71 13.19 -17.62
N LYS A 345 -9.71 12.44 -17.17
CA LYS A 345 -11.02 12.31 -17.83
C LYS A 345 -12.10 13.02 -17.00
N PRO A 346 -12.03 14.36 -16.86
CA PRO A 346 -13.01 15.11 -16.08
C PRO A 346 -14.35 15.07 -16.80
N GLY A 347 -15.33 14.39 -16.23
CA GLY A 347 -16.67 14.30 -16.81
C GLY A 347 -17.45 13.07 -16.35
N THR A 348 -16.75 12.01 -15.93
CA THR A 348 -17.39 10.80 -15.42
C THR A 348 -17.14 10.68 -13.92
N SER A 349 -18.19 10.83 -13.11
CA SER A 349 -18.12 10.51 -11.68
C SER A 349 -17.94 9.01 -11.42
N SER A 350 -18.14 8.17 -12.45
CA SER A 350 -17.94 6.74 -12.34
C SER A 350 -16.44 6.38 -12.31
N PRO A 351 -16.04 5.41 -11.48
CA PRO A 351 -14.70 4.87 -11.53
C PRO A 351 -14.43 4.15 -12.85
N ILE A 352 -13.16 4.09 -13.25
CA ILE A 352 -12.70 3.33 -14.43
C ILE A 352 -12.58 1.85 -14.07
N PHE A 353 -12.02 1.58 -12.89
CA PHE A 353 -11.91 0.22 -12.36
C PHE A 353 -12.62 0.13 -11.02
N GLN A 354 -13.33 -0.99 -10.82
CA GLN A 354 -13.97 -1.34 -9.57
C GLN A 354 -13.63 -2.79 -9.24
N PHE A 355 -12.96 -2.98 -8.11
CA PHE A 355 -12.55 -4.30 -7.65
C PHE A 355 -13.42 -4.76 -6.48
N LEU A 356 -14.18 -5.83 -6.72
CA LEU A 356 -15.09 -6.43 -5.74
C LEU A 356 -14.57 -7.80 -5.31
N SER A 357 -13.82 -7.85 -4.20
CA SER A 357 -13.38 -9.14 -3.60
C SER A 357 -13.37 -9.11 -2.08
N HIS A 358 -13.20 -7.95 -1.44
CA HIS A 358 -13.28 -7.84 0.01
C HIS A 358 -14.68 -8.18 0.51
N LYS A 359 -14.79 -8.55 1.79
CA LYS A 359 -16.08 -8.85 2.44
C LYS A 359 -16.54 -7.77 3.41
N SER A 360 -15.67 -6.82 3.75
CA SER A 360 -15.90 -5.77 4.74
C SER A 360 -15.31 -4.44 4.25
N TRP A 361 -15.32 -3.43 5.11
CA TRP A 361 -14.78 -2.10 4.81
C TRP A 361 -13.30 -2.16 4.44
N ILE A 362 -12.90 -1.28 3.55
CA ILE A 362 -11.50 -1.11 3.17
C ILE A 362 -10.91 -0.04 4.09
N SER A 363 -9.74 -0.34 4.66
CA SER A 363 -9.10 0.48 5.67
C SER A 363 -7.88 1.23 5.14
N SER A 364 -7.14 0.63 4.21
CA SER A 364 -5.96 1.21 3.57
C SER A 364 -5.88 0.76 2.11
N CYS A 365 -5.31 1.61 1.27
CA CYS A 365 -4.91 1.27 -0.09
C CYS A 365 -3.55 1.92 -0.38
N LYS A 366 -2.66 1.21 -1.08
CA LYS A 366 -1.31 1.69 -1.41
C LYS A 366 -0.83 1.19 -2.77
N TRP A 367 -0.48 2.12 -3.65
CA TRP A 367 0.15 1.84 -4.93
C TRP A 367 1.58 1.37 -4.72
N HIS A 368 2.06 0.55 -5.66
CA HIS A 368 3.46 0.15 -5.67
C HIS A 368 4.36 1.28 -6.21
N ASP A 369 5.46 1.58 -5.53
CA ASP A 369 6.33 2.71 -5.87
C ASP A 369 6.93 2.63 -7.29
N LYS A 370 7.30 1.42 -7.73
CA LYS A 370 7.97 1.20 -9.02
C LYS A 370 7.04 0.73 -10.13
N SER A 371 5.88 0.16 -9.78
CA SER A 371 5.03 -0.54 -10.74
C SER A 371 3.69 0.17 -10.83
N SER A 372 3.40 0.69 -12.02
CA SER A 372 2.18 1.46 -12.29
C SER A 372 0.89 0.64 -12.28
N PHE A 373 0.98 -0.68 -12.19
CA PHE A 373 -0.17 -1.57 -12.31
C PHE A 373 -0.58 -2.21 -10.98
N HIS A 374 0.30 -2.20 -9.98
CA HIS A 374 0.08 -2.95 -8.75
C HIS A 374 -0.44 -2.07 -7.62
N LEU A 375 -1.52 -2.53 -7.00
CA LEU A 375 -2.19 -1.85 -5.89
C LEU A 375 -2.42 -2.83 -4.74
N LEU A 376 -2.16 -2.37 -3.52
CA LEU A 376 -2.44 -3.09 -2.30
C LEU A 376 -3.72 -2.55 -1.67
N SER A 377 -4.54 -3.41 -1.08
CA SER A 377 -5.64 -2.98 -0.21
C SER A 377 -5.77 -3.84 1.04
N ALA A 378 -6.04 -3.18 2.16
CA ALA A 378 -6.31 -3.81 3.46
C ALA A 378 -7.79 -3.64 3.83
N SER A 379 -8.33 -4.61 4.55
CA SER A 379 -9.74 -4.60 4.93
C SER A 379 -9.98 -5.16 6.32
N TYR A 380 -11.11 -4.75 6.88
CA TYR A 380 -11.66 -5.27 8.12
C TYR A 380 -12.11 -6.74 8.02
N ASP A 381 -12.00 -7.37 6.84
CA ASP A 381 -12.19 -8.83 6.68
C ASP A 381 -10.96 -9.66 7.12
N GLY A 382 -9.90 -9.00 7.59
CA GLY A 382 -8.65 -9.63 8.04
C GLY A 382 -7.66 -9.92 6.92
N LYS A 383 -7.99 -9.58 5.67
CA LYS A 383 -7.19 -9.93 4.49
C LYS A 383 -6.60 -8.70 3.83
N VAL A 384 -5.35 -8.84 3.40
CA VAL A 384 -4.71 -7.90 2.48
C VAL A 384 -4.75 -8.50 1.09
N ARG A 385 -5.15 -7.71 0.09
CA ARG A 385 -5.24 -8.15 -1.30
C ARG A 385 -4.29 -7.35 -2.17
N LEU A 386 -3.64 -8.05 -3.08
CA LEU A 386 -2.82 -7.47 -4.13
C LEU A 386 -3.60 -7.48 -5.44
N TRP A 387 -3.62 -6.35 -6.10
CA TRP A 387 -4.36 -6.11 -7.34
C TRP A 387 -3.40 -5.76 -8.47
N ASP A 388 -3.83 -6.12 -9.68
CA ASP A 388 -3.22 -5.65 -10.92
C ASP A 388 -4.34 -5.10 -11.80
N LEU A 389 -4.15 -3.87 -12.30
CA LEU A 389 -5.13 -3.18 -13.15
C LEU A 389 -5.50 -3.94 -14.42
N ARG A 390 -4.64 -4.84 -14.88
CA ARG A 390 -4.88 -5.69 -16.05
C ARG A 390 -5.89 -6.81 -15.78
N THR A 391 -6.36 -6.94 -14.54
CA THR A 391 -7.24 -8.02 -14.10
C THR A 391 -8.37 -7.53 -13.20
N ALA A 392 -9.53 -8.17 -13.31
CA ALA A 392 -10.65 -7.92 -12.38
C ALA A 392 -10.54 -8.68 -11.04
N TRP A 393 -9.55 -9.56 -10.90
CA TRP A 393 -9.39 -10.47 -9.77
C TRP A 393 -8.10 -10.14 -9.00
N PRO A 394 -8.05 -10.35 -7.68
CA PRO A 394 -6.81 -10.15 -6.94
C PRO A 394 -5.73 -11.15 -7.38
N LEU A 395 -4.49 -10.69 -7.50
CA LEU A 395 -3.32 -11.54 -7.79
C LEU A 395 -3.00 -12.46 -6.61
N ALA A 396 -3.03 -11.90 -5.40
CA ALA A 396 -2.79 -12.61 -4.17
C ALA A 396 -3.72 -12.14 -3.06
N VAL A 397 -4.03 -13.06 -2.16
CA VAL A 397 -4.74 -12.80 -0.91
C VAL A 397 -3.82 -13.23 0.23
N ILE A 398 -3.38 -12.26 1.02
CA ILE A 398 -2.59 -12.47 2.23
C ILE A 398 -3.59 -12.60 3.37
N ASP A 399 -3.71 -13.81 3.90
CA ASP A 399 -4.62 -14.17 5.00
C ASP A 399 -3.82 -14.38 6.29
N SER A 400 -3.10 -13.34 6.68
CA SER A 400 -2.17 -13.44 7.80
C SER A 400 -2.87 -13.04 9.11
N HIS A 401 -3.66 -11.96 9.12
CA HIS A 401 -4.34 -11.49 10.34
C HIS A 401 -5.60 -12.28 10.69
N LYS A 402 -5.84 -12.45 11.99
CA LYS A 402 -7.06 -13.10 12.51
C LYS A 402 -8.22 -12.12 12.73
N ASP A 403 -7.90 -10.85 12.87
CA ASP A 403 -8.86 -9.75 13.09
C ASP A 403 -8.66 -8.67 12.02
N LYS A 404 -9.37 -7.55 12.11
CA LYS A 404 -9.36 -6.44 11.18
C LYS A 404 -7.94 -5.97 10.87
N VAL A 405 -7.59 -5.87 9.59
CA VAL A 405 -6.39 -5.15 9.16
C VAL A 405 -6.74 -3.68 9.11
N LEU A 406 -5.92 -2.83 9.75
CA LEU A 406 -6.13 -1.39 9.81
C LEU A 406 -5.27 -0.68 8.77
N ALA A 407 -4.01 -1.07 8.65
CA ALA A 407 -3.08 -0.49 7.70
C ALA A 407 -2.27 -1.56 6.98
N ALA A 408 -1.91 -1.28 5.74
CA ALA A 408 -0.92 -2.04 4.99
C ALA A 408 -0.18 -1.10 4.05
N ASP A 409 1.10 -1.42 3.82
CA ASP A 409 1.99 -0.66 2.96
C ASP A 409 3.03 -1.58 2.28
N TRP A 410 3.69 -1.05 1.26
CA TRP A 410 4.83 -1.71 0.62
C TRP A 410 6.12 -1.44 1.38
N TRP A 411 7.01 -2.41 1.40
CA TRP A 411 8.35 -2.30 1.96
C TRP A 411 9.37 -2.92 1.01
N LYS A 412 10.51 -2.24 0.81
CA LYS A 412 11.61 -2.67 -0.09
C LYS A 412 11.21 -2.93 -1.57
N GLY A 413 9.97 -2.67 -1.94
CA GLY A 413 9.41 -2.95 -3.27
C GLY A 413 9.14 -4.42 -3.58
N ASP A 414 9.31 -5.33 -2.62
CA ASP A 414 9.05 -6.76 -2.79
C ASP A 414 8.34 -7.39 -1.58
N SER A 415 8.05 -6.58 -0.57
CA SER A 415 7.50 -7.01 0.70
C SER A 415 6.27 -6.17 1.03
N VAL A 416 5.31 -6.79 1.69
CA VAL A 416 4.10 -6.11 2.20
C VAL A 416 4.12 -6.17 3.71
N VAL A 417 3.91 -5.01 4.33
CA VAL A 417 3.81 -4.85 5.77
C VAL A 417 2.35 -4.55 6.12
N SER A 418 1.81 -5.22 7.12
CA SER A 418 0.43 -5.02 7.54
C SER A 418 0.28 -5.02 9.06
N GLY A 419 -0.59 -4.14 9.54
CA GLY A 419 -0.90 -3.91 10.95
C GLY A 419 -2.41 -4.00 11.19
N GLY A 420 -2.80 -4.63 12.28
CA GLY A 420 -4.21 -4.89 12.56
C GLY A 420 -4.60 -4.80 14.03
N ALA A 421 -5.88 -5.07 14.27
CA ALA A 421 -6.49 -5.18 15.60
C ALA A 421 -6.05 -6.44 16.37
N ASP A 422 -5.32 -7.36 15.73
CA ASP A 422 -4.69 -8.50 16.38
C ASP A 422 -3.37 -8.14 17.10
N SER A 423 -3.08 -6.83 17.25
CA SER A 423 -1.90 -6.25 17.89
C SER A 423 -0.59 -6.77 17.32
N LYS A 424 -0.57 -7.07 16.01
CA LYS A 424 0.60 -7.63 15.33
C LYS A 424 0.94 -6.80 14.11
N LEU A 425 2.23 -6.58 13.92
CA LEU A 425 2.82 -6.22 12.64
C LEU A 425 3.25 -7.52 11.94
N ARG A 426 2.84 -7.69 10.69
CA ARG A 426 3.19 -8.83 9.85
C ARG A 426 3.92 -8.38 8.61
N ILE A 427 4.90 -9.17 8.20
CA ILE A 427 5.73 -8.91 7.03
C ILE A 427 5.61 -10.11 6.10
N SER A 428 5.08 -9.86 4.91
CA SER A 428 4.94 -10.85 3.84
C SER A 428 5.99 -10.57 2.77
N LEU A 429 6.94 -11.48 2.58
CA LEU A 429 8.09 -11.33 1.69
C LEU A 429 7.90 -12.03 0.35
N GLY A 430 8.70 -11.60 -0.64
CA GLY A 430 8.89 -12.32 -1.91
C GLY A 430 7.81 -12.04 -2.95
N ILE A 431 7.14 -10.90 -2.85
CA ILE A 431 6.17 -10.41 -3.82
C ILE A 431 6.96 -9.79 -4.97
N CYS A 432 7.38 -10.62 -5.94
CA CYS A 432 8.09 -10.14 -7.11
C CYS A 432 7.13 -9.41 -8.05
N VAL A 433 7.10 -8.08 -7.93
CA VAL A 433 6.40 -7.19 -8.86
C VAL A 433 7.39 -6.81 -9.97
N SER A 434 7.26 -7.41 -11.15
CA SER A 434 8.15 -7.18 -12.31
C SER A 434 7.67 -6.08 -13.24
#